data_AF-A0A7W1QG34-F1
#
_entry.id   AF-A0A7W1QG34-F1
#
_cell.length_a   1.000
_cell.length_b   1.000
_cell.length_c   1.000
_cell.angle_alpha   90.00
_cell.angle_beta   90.00
_cell.angle_gamma   90.00
#
_symmetry.space_group_name_H-M   'P 1'
#
loop_
_entity.id
_entity.type
_entity.pdbx_description
1 polymer ?
#
loop_
_entity_poly.entity_id
_entity_poly.type
_entity_poly.pdbx_seq_one_letter_code
_entity_poly.pdbx_strand_id
1 'polypeptide(L)' 'AHLITGVAQCITVLGIPLGIANFKLIPVALWPLGREIVGIEEAEAMGLDSPSLFRI' A
#
# COMPACT_ATOMS: atom_id res chain seq x y z
N ALA A 1 -18.79 25.16 -22.74
CA ALA A 1 -17.55 25.65 -22.10
C ALA A 1 -17.39 25.18 -20.64
N HIS A 2 -18.45 25.15 -19.83
CA HIS A 2 -18.36 24.75 -18.41
C HIS A 2 -18.14 23.25 -18.15
N LEU A 3 -18.64 22.38 -19.04
CA LEU A 3 -18.49 20.93 -18.87
C LEU A 3 -17.03 20.48 -18.94
N ILE A 4 -16.27 21.02 -19.90
CA ILE A 4 -14.86 20.64 -20.14
C ILE A 4 -13.98 21.09 -18.97
N THR A 5 -14.21 22.31 -18.46
CA THR A 5 -13.47 22.85 -17.31
C THR A 5 -13.80 22.11 -16.01
N GLY A 6 -15.06 21.76 -15.79
CA GLY A 6 -15.48 20.93 -14.65
C GLY A 6 -14.85 19.53 -14.68
N VAL A 7 -14.85 18.85 -15.84
CA VAL A 7 -14.23 17.52 -16.00
C VAL A 7 -12.71 17.59 -15.78
N ALA A 8 -12.04 18.60 -16.33
CA ALA A 8 -10.61 18.81 -16.10
C ALA A 8 -10.30 19.00 -14.61
N GLN A 9 -11.08 19.80 -13.88
CA GLN A 9 -10.93 19.96 -12.44
C GLN A 9 -11.19 18.68 -11.66
N CYS A 10 -12.19 17.87 -12.04
CA CYS A 10 -12.43 16.59 -11.37
C CYS A 10 -11.21 15.65 -11.47
N ILE A 11 -10.59 15.56 -12.65
CA ILE A 11 -9.40 14.72 -12.86
C ILE A 11 -8.23 15.24 -12.03
N THR A 12 -8.03 16.56 -11.95
CA THR A 12 -6.94 17.13 -11.14
C THR A 12 -7.17 16.98 -9.64
N VAL A 13 -8.39 17.26 -9.15
CA VAL A 13 -8.72 17.19 -7.71
C VAL A 13 -8.67 15.76 -7.19
N LEU A 14 -9.06 14.76 -7.99
CA LEU A 14 -8.92 13.34 -7.62
C LEU A 14 -7.51 12.80 -7.91
N GLY A 15 -6.89 13.28 -8.99
CA GLY A 15 -5.57 12.82 -9.44
C GLY A 15 -4.43 13.26 -8.52
N ILE A 16 -4.45 14.47 -7.97
CA ILE A 16 -3.43 14.96 -7.03
C ILE A 16 -3.33 14.07 -5.77
N PRO A 17 -4.41 13.83 -4.99
CA PRO A 17 -4.34 12.98 -3.81
C PRO A 17 -4.01 11.52 -4.15
N LEU A 18 -4.55 10.99 -5.25
CA LEU A 18 -4.23 9.63 -5.72
C LEU A 18 -2.76 9.49 -6.14
N GLY A 19 -2.22 10.50 -6.81
CA GLY A 19 -0.81 10.58 -7.20
C GLY A 19 0.10 10.57 -5.98
N ILE A 20 -0.17 11.44 -4.99
CA ILE A 20 0.61 11.51 -3.75
C ILE A 20 0.61 10.17 -3.01
N ALA A 21 -0.55 9.49 -2.93
CA ALA A 21 -0.64 8.17 -2.33
C ALA A 21 0.27 7.14 -3.04
N ASN A 22 0.24 7.12 -4.38
CA ASN A 22 1.10 6.23 -5.17
C ASN A 22 2.58 6.57 -5.01
N PHE A 23 2.96 7.85 -5.04
CA PHE A 23 4.35 8.27 -4.82
C PHE A 23 4.89 7.83 -3.47
N LYS A 24 4.04 7.76 -2.44
CA LYS A 24 4.42 7.28 -1.10
C LYS A 24 4.59 5.76 -1.04
N LEU A 25 3.97 5.01 -1.94
CA LEU A 25 4.15 3.56 -2.07
C LEU A 25 5.41 3.18 -2.85
N ILE A 26 5.92 4.05 -3.74
CA ILE A 26 7.18 3.81 -4.49
C ILE A 26 8.35 3.42 -3.56
N PRO A 27 8.69 4.19 -2.51
CA PRO A 27 9.78 3.80 -1.62
C PRO A 27 9.47 2.55 -0.80
N VAL A 28 8.20 2.31 -0.44
CA VAL A 28 7.78 1.08 0.28
C VAL A 28 7.95 -0.17 -0.61
N ALA A 29 7.70 -0.02 -1.92
CA ALA A 29 7.86 -1.09 -2.90
C ALA A 29 9.32 -1.35 -3.29
N LEU A 30 10.15 -0.29 -3.37
CA LEU A 30 11.57 -0.40 -3.72
C LEU A 30 12.46 -0.77 -2.53
N TRP A 31 12.12 -0.30 -1.33
CA TRP A 31 12.85 -0.59 -0.10
C TRP A 31 11.85 -0.94 1.00
N PRO A 32 11.55 -2.23 1.21
CA PRO A 32 10.66 -2.63 2.30
C PRO A 32 11.31 -2.16 3.61
N LEU A 33 10.75 -1.12 4.24
CA LEU A 33 11.32 -0.44 5.41
C LEU A 33 11.44 -1.40 6.61
N GLY A 34 12.54 -2.14 6.67
CA GLY A 34 12.88 -3.06 7.76
C GLY A 34 12.00 -4.31 7.86
N ARG A 35 11.28 -4.67 6.79
CA ARG A 35 10.43 -5.87 6.74
C ARG A 35 11.06 -6.85 5.76
N GLU A 36 11.61 -7.95 6.29
CA GLU A 36 12.02 -9.08 5.48
C GLU A 36 10.78 -9.83 5.01
N ILE A 37 10.65 -10.05 3.70
CA ILE A 37 9.56 -10.85 3.14
C ILE A 37 9.94 -12.32 3.35
N VAL A 38 9.47 -12.90 4.46
CA VAL A 38 9.65 -14.33 4.75
C VAL A 38 8.60 -15.16 4.01
N GLY A 39 9.00 -16.32 3.49
CA GLY A 39 8.05 -17.28 2.92
C GLY A 39 7.11 -17.82 3.99
N ILE A 40 5.90 -18.24 3.58
CA ILE A 40 4.90 -18.79 4.52
C ILE A 40 5.45 -20.05 5.20
N GLU A 41 6.12 -20.93 4.44
CA GLU A 41 6.76 -22.14 4.98
C GLU A 41 7.88 -21.83 5.99
N GLU A 42 8.67 -20.78 5.75
CA GLU A 42 9.74 -20.35 6.67
C GLU A 42 9.16 -19.73 7.95
N ALA A 43 8.08 -18.96 7.84
CA ALA A 43 7.37 -18.41 9.00
C ALA A 43 6.73 -19.50 9.88
N GLU A 44 6.17 -20.54 9.24
CA GLU A 44 5.65 -21.73 9.93
C GLU A 44 6.77 -22.54 10.59
N ALA A 45 7.91 -22.73 9.91
CA ALA A 45 9.08 -23.43 10.46
C ALA A 45 9.73 -22.68 11.64
N MET A 46 9.61 -21.35 11.70
CA MET A 46 10.01 -20.53 12.84
C MET A 46 9.02 -20.58 14.01
N GLY A 47 7.93 -21.35 13.92
CA GLY A 47 6.95 -21.52 14.99
C GLY A 47 6.00 -20.32 15.14
N LEU A 48 5.81 -19.54 14.07
CA LEU A 48 4.82 -18.46 14.01
C LEU A 48 3.49 -19.00 13.48
N ASP A 49 2.97 -20.06 14.11
CA ASP A 49 1.61 -20.50 13.82
C ASP A 49 0.61 -19.48 14.41
N SER A 50 -0.09 -18.81 13.50
CA SER A 50 -1.11 -17.80 13.78
C SER A 50 -2.27 -18.19 14.73
N PRO A 51 -2.55 -19.47 15.11
CA PRO A 51 -3.57 -19.74 16.12
C PRO A 51 -3.23 -19.25 17.53
N SER A 52 -1.95 -18.99 17.84
CA SER A 52 -1.50 -18.60 19.19
C SER A 52 -1.52 -17.09 19.46
N LEU A 53 -1.43 -16.26 18.43
CA LEU A 53 -1.44 -14.78 18.55
C LEU A 53 -2.84 -14.16 18.65
N PHE A 54 -3.90 -14.91 18.32
CA PHE A 54 -5.30 -14.47 18.35
C PHE A 54 -6.04 -14.89 19.65
N ARG A 55 -5.32 -15.41 20.66
CA ARG A 55 -5.89 -15.95 21.92
C ARG A 55 -5.58 -15.13 23.17
N ILE A 56 -5.06 -13.91 23.03
CA ILE A 56 -4.91 -12.90 24.10
C ILE A 56 -5.79 -11.71 23.74
#